data_AF-A0A4Y8CA66-F1
#
_entry.id   AF-A0A4Y8CA66-F1
#
_cell.length_a   1.000
_cell.length_b   1.000
_cell.length_c   1.000
_cell.angle_alpha   90.00
_cell.angle_beta   90.00
_cell.angle_gamma   90.00
#
_symmetry.space_group_name_H-M   'P 1'
#
loop_
_entity.id
_entity.type
_entity.pdbx_description
1 polymer ?
#
loop_
_entity_poly.entity_id
_entity_poly.type
_entity_poly.pdbx_seq_one_letter_code
_entity_poly.pdbx_strand_id
1 'polypeptide(L)' 'AIKELVLQKKAISIFSKKSIEKELKNSTLYEIKLKNINLKRKFYTLKRKNYNFNRALEKFEKIFKS' A
#
# COMPACT_ATOMS: atom_id res chain seq x y z
N ALA A 1 2.86 -0.14 -15.71
CA ALA A 1 3.02 1.34 -15.82
C ALA A 1 4.21 1.86 -15.00
N ILE A 2 4.08 2.29 -13.73
CA ILE A 2 5.20 2.97 -13.01
C ILE A 2 6.33 2.00 -12.62
N LYS A 3 6.01 0.77 -12.18
CA LYS A 3 7.03 -0.23 -11.82
C LYS A 3 7.92 -0.62 -13.01
N GLU A 4 7.32 -0.81 -14.18
CA GLU A 4 8.06 -1.16 -15.40
C GLU A 4 9.03 -0.04 -15.80
N LEU A 5 8.63 1.22 -15.64
CA LEU A 5 9.53 2.37 -15.89
C LEU A 5 10.75 2.35 -14.96
N VAL A 6 10.55 2.01 -13.68
CA VAL A 6 11.66 1.87 -12.71
C VAL A 6 12.59 0.72 -13.11
N LEU A 7 12.03 -0.43 -13.48
CA LEU A 7 12.80 -1.61 -13.86
C LEU A 7 13.56 -1.45 -15.19
N GLN A 8 12.95 -0.81 -16.19
CA GLN A 8 13.47 -0.77 -17.55
C GLN A 8 14.24 0.51 -17.88
N LYS A 9 13.91 1.65 -17.25
CA LYS A 9 14.39 2.98 -17.67
C LYS A 9 15.26 3.69 -16.63
N LYS A 10 15.86 2.95 -15.68
CA LYS A 10 16.72 3.51 -14.61
C LYS A 10 16.05 4.68 -13.87
N ALA A 11 14.75 4.58 -13.60
CA ALA A 11 13.99 5.61 -12.92
C ALA A 11 13.90 5.36 -11.41
N ILE A 12 13.65 6.40 -10.63
CA ILE A 12 13.36 6.32 -9.20
C ILE A 12 11.91 6.75 -8.98
N SER A 13 11.19 6.03 -8.11
CA SER A 13 9.82 6.37 -7.75
C SER A 13 9.51 5.99 -6.31
N ILE A 14 8.48 6.60 -5.74
CA ILE A 14 8.00 6.33 -4.39
C ILE A 14 6.89 5.29 -4.43
N PHE A 15 7.08 4.18 -3.72
CA PHE A 15 6.08 3.12 -3.59
C PHE A 15 5.70 2.89 -2.14
N SER A 16 4.49 2.37 -1.92
CA SER A 16 4.18 1.76 -0.62
C SER A 16 4.95 0.45 -0.51
N LYS A 17 5.53 0.16 0.66
CA LYS A 17 6.28 -1.09 0.88
C LYS A 17 5.47 -2.33 0.50
N LYS A 18 4.19 -2.35 0.87
CA LYS A 18 3.25 -3.44 0.55
C LYS A 18 3.07 -3.66 -0.96
N SER A 19 3.13 -2.59 -1.76
CA SER A 19 2.96 -2.70 -3.22
C SER A 19 4.17 -3.27 -3.95
N ILE A 20 5.36 -3.33 -3.35
CA ILE A 20 6.60 -3.81 -3.97
C ILE A 20 7.25 -4.97 -3.18
N GLU A 21 6.48 -5.65 -2.34
CA GLU A 21 7.02 -6.63 -1.39
C GLU A 21 7.70 -7.82 -2.09
N LYS A 22 7.15 -8.27 -3.24
CA LYS A 22 7.73 -9.36 -4.03
C LYS A 22 9.06 -8.95 -4.64
N GLU A 23 9.12 -7.74 -5.18
CA GLU A 23 10.31 -7.20 -5.84
C GLU A 23 11.44 -6.92 -4.84
N LEU A 24 11.09 -6.52 -3.60
CA LEU A 24 12.05 -6.43 -2.49
C LEU A 24 12.57 -7.81 -2.07
N LYS A 25 11.71 -8.83 -1.97
CA LYS A 25 12.11 -10.21 -1.63
C LYS A 25 13.00 -10.84 -2.69
N ASN A 26 12.72 -10.55 -3.96
CA ASN A 26 13.46 -11.11 -5.10
C ASN A 26 14.67 -10.26 -5.51
N SER A 27 15.02 -9.24 -4.71
CA SER A 27 16.14 -8.32 -4.98
C SER A 27 16.11 -7.67 -6.36
N THR A 28 14.90 -7.47 -6.92
CA THR A 28 14.70 -6.84 -8.23
C THR A 28 14.57 -5.32 -8.10
N LEU A 29 14.12 -4.84 -6.93
CA LEU A 29 14.10 -3.43 -6.56
C LEU A 29 14.82 -3.22 -5.23
N TYR A 30 15.45 -2.06 -5.08
CA TYR A 30 16.19 -1.68 -3.89
C TYR A 30 15.56 -0.44 -3.24
N GLU A 31 15.46 -0.46 -1.91
CA GLU A 31 14.91 0.65 -1.13
C GLU A 31 15.98 1.71 -0.86
N ILE A 32 15.66 2.97 -1.13
CA ILE A 32 16.44 4.13 -0.70
C ILE A 32 15.72 4.73 0.52
N LYS A 33 16.38 4.71 1.69
CA LYS A 33 15.84 5.32 2.91
C LYS A 33 15.92 6.84 2.82
N LEU A 34 14.77 7.50 2.89
CA LEU A 34 14.69 8.95 3.02
C LEU A 34 15.08 9.37 4.44
N LYS A 35 16.02 10.30 4.58
CA LYS A 35 16.35 10.93 5.85
C LYS A 35 15.44 12.14 6.08
N ASN A 36 15.09 12.41 7.33
CA ASN A 36 14.38 13.62 7.78
C ASN A 36 12.95 13.82 7.23
N ILE A 37 12.36 12.84 6.56
CA ILE A 37 10.98 12.90 6.05
C ILE A 37 10.21 11.65 6.49
N ASN A 38 9.09 11.84 7.18
CA ASN A 38 8.24 10.76 7.64
C ASN A 38 7.00 10.62 6.74
N LEU A 39 7.03 9.69 5.78
CA LEU A 39 5.92 9.42 4.85
C LEU A 39 4.91 8.40 5.38
N LYS A 40 4.54 8.50 6.67
CA LYS A 40 3.50 7.64 7.27
C LYS A 40 2.14 7.92 6.62
N ARG A 41 1.47 6.85 6.19
CA ARG A 41 0.11 6.89 5.65
C ARG A 41 -0.85 6.25 6.64
N LYS A 42 -1.98 6.90 6.90
CA LYS A 42 -3.10 6.32 7.64
C LYS A 42 -4.15 5.86 6.64
N PHE A 43 -4.55 4.60 6.76
CA PHE A 43 -5.62 4.03 5.96
C PHE A 43 -6.88 3.97 6.82
N TYR A 44 -8.00 4.42 6.26
CA TYR A 44 -9.28 4.47 6.96
C TYR A 44 -10.33 3.73 6.16
N THR A 45 -11.15 2.94 6.85
CA THR A 45 -12.39 2.41 6.28
C THR A 45 -13.49 3.44 6.49
N LEU A 46 -14.15 3.83 5.41
CA LEU A 46 -15.27 4.78 5.44
C LEU A 46 -16.59 4.02 5.27
N LYS A 47 -17.59 4.37 6.08
CA LYS A 47 -18.93 3.80 6.04
C LYS A 47 -19.97 4.92 6.09
N ARG A 48 -21.04 4.78 5.31
CA ARG A 48 -22.18 5.71 5.37
C ARG A 48 -22.91 5.55 6.71
N LYS A 49 -23.25 6.67 7.34
CA LYS A 49 -23.92 6.70 8.65
C LYS A 49 -25.23 5.89 8.67
N ASN A 50 -26.01 5.94 7.59
CA ASN A 50 -27.33 5.29 7.49
C ASN A 50 -27.29 3.98 6.69
N TYR A 51 -26.15 3.29 6.66
CA TYR A 51 -26.04 2.03 5.92
C TYR A 51 -26.66 0.89 6.73
N ASN A 52 -27.69 0.25 6.16
CA ASN A 52 -28.34 -0.90 6.78
C ASN A 52 -27.38 -2.08 6.95
N PHE A 53 -27.66 -2.92 7.94
CA PHE A 53 -26.87 -4.10 8.27
C PHE A 53 -26.54 -4.94 7.04
N ASN A 54 -25.25 -5.26 6.86
CA ASN A 54 -24.77 -6.14 5.80
C ASN A 54 -23.67 -7.05 6.37
N ARG A 55 -23.96 -8.35 6.41
CA ARG A 55 -23.05 -9.38 6.94
C ARG A 55 -21.72 -9.44 6.19
N ALA A 56 -21.71 -9.16 4.89
CA ALA A 56 -20.48 -9.11 4.10
C ALA A 56 -19.60 -7.92 4.53
N LEU A 57 -20.22 -6.78 4.82
CA LEU A 57 -19.52 -5.59 5.30
C LEU A 57 -18.93 -5.81 6.70
N GLU A 58 -19.67 -6.45 7.61
CA GLU A 58 -19.12 -6.81 8.93
C GLU A 58 -17.93 -7.76 8.84
N LYS A 59 -18.02 -8.76 7.96
CA LYS A 59 -16.91 -9.68 7.71
C LYS A 59 -15.69 -8.94 7.15
N PHE A 60 -15.92 -8.01 6.23
CA PHE A 60 -14.87 -7.13 5.70
C PHE A 60 -14.24 -6.28 6.81
N GLU A 61 -15.02 -5.57 7.62
CA GLU A 61 -14.49 -4.76 8.73
C GLU A 61 -13.66 -5.59 9.72
N LYS A 62 -14.07 -6.82 10.03
CA LYS A 62 -13.32 -7.73 10.91
C LYS A 62 -11.95 -8.11 10.34
N ILE A 63 -11.82 -8.24 9.02
CA ILE A 63 -10.55 -8.57 8.36
C ILE A 63 -9.53 -7.43 8.49
N PHE A 64 -9.98 -6.17 8.55
CA PHE A 64 -9.10 -5.00 8.51
C PHE A 64 -8.97 -4.26 9.85
N LYS A 65 -9.65 -4.70 10.92
CA LYS A 65 -9.57 -4.11 12.28
C LYS A 65 -8.46 -4.69 13.18
N SER A 66 -7.67 -5.66 12.69
CA SER A 66 -6.55 -6.28 13.41
C SER A 66 -5.28 -5.43 13.38
#